data_AF-A0A409WTD5-F1
#
_entry.id   AF-A0A409WTD5-F1
#
_cell.length_a   1.000
_cell.length_b   1.000
_cell.length_c   1.000
_cell.angle_alpha   90.00
_cell.angle_beta   90.00
_cell.angle_gamma   90.00
#
_symmetry.space_group_name_H-M   'P 1'
#
loop_
_entity.id
_entity.type
_entity.pdbx_description
1 polymer ?
#
loop_
_entity_poly.entity_id
_entity_poly.type
_entity_poly.pdbx_seq_one_letter_code
_entity_poly.pdbx_strand_id
1 'polypeptide(L)'
;MDDMKKHTVPMTAVNFELSLRILKAYALARGVRHRLCSTPTASLWNTDPEQLNGKMQTSSNHSPLQSPHLTPFSICSVDREVLTQPLSNAGQHFFNSYDEDDFGIDVDVSTTTRFTPPYAQLNTTTYAILLRHIGQTPYQSVFTRHYLLQALHLDRFTDMTLRRKYWAKTPLEEISSPHFSLNRDLLLSVLGQSNKHKDLGLKADLEFYQKVKEARDKANREGFPTQSTSRQLLGVRGTLDQAKEPKEDLDIFDLDVSGVQPPEPSEPRSFNVDLHVQILKRNVLEIEQFAKRLEYVLGRSTQRVKERLGRRVWAGKDVFFMDQGKRVKTTRKRWKGVVNFKDRTDAFNDKEKKRYGTPLNKVQRGRSFSTTAWSMTSPPTLPTLLDLLHQSYPAPS
;
A
#
# COMPACT_ATOMS: atom_id res chain seq x y z
N MET A 1 -31.17 -5.14 1.67
CA MET A 1 -31.86 -5.10 2.98
C MET A 1 -33.15 -5.89 2.92
N ASP A 2 -33.92 -5.79 1.83
CA ASP A 2 -35.18 -6.54 1.66
C ASP A 2 -35.00 -8.07 1.64
N ASP A 3 -33.88 -8.57 1.12
CA ASP A 3 -33.56 -10.01 1.14
C ASP A 3 -33.44 -10.60 2.55
N MET A 4 -32.94 -9.83 3.53
CA MET A 4 -32.83 -10.34 4.92
C MET A 4 -34.20 -10.46 5.60
N LYS A 5 -35.13 -9.55 5.30
CA LYS A 5 -36.52 -9.64 5.78
C LYS A 5 -37.24 -10.84 5.16
N LYS A 6 -36.93 -11.16 3.89
CA LYS A 6 -37.50 -12.31 3.17
C LYS A 6 -37.09 -13.67 3.76
N HIS A 7 -35.93 -13.75 4.40
CA HIS A 7 -35.39 -15.00 4.95
C HIS A 7 -35.50 -15.13 6.47
N THR A 8 -36.23 -14.22 7.15
CA THR A 8 -36.42 -14.24 8.63
C THR A 8 -35.11 -14.35 9.42
N VAL A 9 -34.00 -13.85 8.87
CA VAL A 9 -32.70 -13.88 9.56
C VAL A 9 -32.66 -12.75 10.57
N PRO A 10 -32.46 -13.02 11.88
CA PRO A 10 -32.43 -11.97 12.89
C PRO A 10 -31.26 -11.01 12.65
N MET A 11 -31.55 -9.73 12.81
CA MET A 11 -30.60 -8.63 12.60
C MET A 11 -29.64 -8.53 13.79
N THR A 12 -28.72 -9.48 13.91
CA THR A 12 -27.67 -9.47 14.92
C THR A 12 -26.51 -8.56 14.49
N ALA A 13 -25.71 -8.08 15.45
CA ALA A 13 -24.52 -7.26 15.17
C ALA A 13 -23.57 -7.94 14.18
N VAL A 14 -23.43 -9.27 14.28
CA VAL A 14 -22.60 -10.10 13.39
C VAL A 14 -23.13 -10.10 11.95
N ASN A 15 -24.44 -10.29 11.77
CA ASN A 15 -25.06 -10.30 10.44
C ASN A 15 -25.01 -8.93 9.77
N PHE A 16 -25.15 -7.86 10.55
CA PHE A 16 -25.00 -6.49 10.06
C PHE A 16 -23.56 -6.19 9.63
N GLU A 17 -22.58 -6.59 10.43
CA GLU A 17 -21.17 -6.42 10.10
C GLU A 17 -20.78 -7.22 8.85
N LEU A 18 -21.22 -8.47 8.75
CA LEU A 18 -21.00 -9.32 7.57
C LEU A 18 -21.63 -8.67 6.31
N SER A 19 -22.84 -8.14 6.44
CA SER A 19 -23.53 -7.43 5.36
C SER A 19 -22.77 -6.18 4.92
N LEU A 20 -22.21 -5.42 5.86
CA LEU A 20 -21.36 -4.26 5.55
C LEU A 20 -20.03 -4.67 4.89
N ARG A 21 -19.42 -5.78 5.31
CA ARG A 21 -18.20 -6.32 4.68
C ARG A 21 -18.48 -6.78 3.24
N ILE A 22 -19.60 -7.47 3.01
CA ILE A 22 -20.05 -7.88 1.67
C ILE A 22 -20.36 -6.65 0.81
N LEU A 23 -21.11 -5.67 1.34
CA LEU A 23 -21.45 -4.45 0.64
C LEU A 23 -20.21 -3.62 0.29
N LYS A 24 -19.24 -3.54 1.22
CA LYS A 24 -17.95 -2.87 0.99
C LYS A 24 -17.10 -3.59 -0.05
N ALA A 25 -17.06 -4.93 -0.02
CA ALA A 25 -16.40 -5.73 -1.04
C ALA A 25 -17.06 -5.55 -2.42
N TYR A 26 -18.39 -5.52 -2.48
CA TYR A 26 -19.15 -5.27 -3.71
C TYR A 26 -18.97 -3.84 -4.23
N ALA A 27 -18.95 -2.84 -3.33
CA ALA A 27 -18.73 -1.44 -3.67
C ALA A 27 -17.28 -1.18 -4.11
N LEU A 28 -16.29 -1.89 -3.56
CA LEU A 28 -14.91 -1.89 -4.06
C LEU A 28 -14.82 -2.56 -5.43
N ALA A 29 -15.47 -3.72 -5.63
CA ALA A 29 -15.49 -4.42 -6.92
C ALA A 29 -16.19 -3.61 -8.03
N ARG A 30 -17.32 -2.96 -7.73
CA ARG A 30 -18.04 -2.08 -8.66
C ARG A 30 -17.38 -0.71 -8.80
N GLY A 31 -16.88 -0.11 -7.72
CA GLY A 31 -16.24 1.21 -7.73
C GLY A 31 -14.93 1.22 -8.51
N VAL A 32 -14.16 0.13 -8.44
CA VAL A 32 -12.95 -0.08 -9.25
C VAL A 32 -13.32 -0.31 -10.73
N ARG A 33 -14.35 -1.11 -11.03
CA ARG A 33 -14.85 -1.28 -12.43
C ARG A 33 -15.41 0.01 -13.03
N HIS A 34 -16.23 0.76 -12.30
CA HIS A 34 -16.91 1.94 -12.83
C HIS A 34 -15.97 3.15 -12.96
N ARG A 35 -14.88 3.22 -12.16
CA ARG A 35 -13.88 4.30 -12.26
C ARG A 35 -12.74 3.99 -13.23
N LEU A 36 -12.37 2.72 -13.42
CA LEU A 36 -11.49 2.33 -14.54
C LEU A 36 -12.18 2.54 -15.90
N CYS A 37 -13.51 2.53 -15.97
CA CYS A 37 -14.27 2.71 -17.20
C CYS A 37 -14.80 4.14 -17.46
N SER A 38 -14.76 5.08 -16.51
CA SER A 38 -15.43 6.40 -16.64
C SER A 38 -14.53 7.55 -17.09
N THR A 39 -13.21 7.37 -17.21
CA THR A 39 -12.40 8.25 -18.04
C THR A 39 -12.25 7.62 -19.42
N PRO A 40 -12.58 8.31 -20.53
CA PRO A 40 -12.34 7.82 -21.88
C PRO A 40 -10.84 7.91 -22.19
N THR A 41 -10.03 7.18 -21.44
CA THR A 41 -8.61 6.99 -21.70
C THR A 41 -8.48 5.67 -22.43
N ALA A 42 -8.18 5.74 -23.73
CA ALA A 42 -7.83 4.58 -24.54
C ALA A 42 -6.94 3.64 -23.74
N SER A 43 -7.32 2.36 -23.69
CA SER A 43 -6.59 1.34 -22.95
C SER A 43 -5.13 1.33 -23.38
N LEU A 44 -4.25 1.64 -22.44
CA LEU A 44 -2.80 1.63 -22.60
C LEU A 44 -2.23 0.19 -22.53
N TRP A 45 -3.07 -0.86 -22.55
CA TRP A 45 -2.80 -2.19 -21.97
C TRP A 45 -2.92 -3.40 -22.90
N ASN A 46 -2.48 -3.31 -24.15
CA ASN A 46 -2.24 -4.53 -24.91
C ASN A 46 -0.88 -4.45 -25.60
N THR A 47 0.14 -4.91 -24.87
CA THR A 47 1.35 -5.47 -25.51
C THR A 47 0.90 -6.77 -26.17
N ASP A 48 1.17 -6.93 -27.47
CA ASP A 48 0.71 -8.06 -28.27
C ASP A 48 1.00 -9.42 -27.59
N PRO A 49 0.00 -10.30 -27.35
CA PRO A 49 0.26 -11.69 -26.96
C PRO A 49 0.95 -12.49 -28.08
N GLU A 50 0.99 -11.98 -29.31
CA GLU A 50 1.62 -12.65 -30.46
C GLU A 50 3.16 -12.77 -30.37
N GLN A 51 3.84 -12.09 -29.45
CA GLN A 51 5.29 -12.31 -29.25
C GLN A 51 5.64 -13.47 -28.32
N LEU A 52 4.66 -14.14 -27.68
CA LEU A 52 4.89 -15.34 -26.87
C LEU A 52 4.71 -16.66 -27.65
N ASN A 53 4.22 -16.61 -28.89
CA ASN A 53 4.18 -17.76 -29.81
C ASN A 53 5.36 -17.76 -30.81
N GLY A 54 6.54 -17.36 -30.35
CA GLY A 54 7.78 -17.61 -31.09
C GLY A 54 8.06 -19.11 -31.12
N LYS A 55 7.84 -19.74 -32.28
CA LYS A 55 8.32 -21.09 -32.59
C LYS A 55 9.78 -21.22 -32.11
N MET A 56 10.03 -22.13 -31.17
CA MET A 56 11.36 -22.65 -30.88
C MET A 56 11.93 -23.23 -32.17
N GLN A 57 12.71 -22.44 -32.90
CA GLN A 57 13.72 -22.97 -33.80
C GLN A 57 14.99 -23.12 -32.98
N THR A 58 15.33 -24.37 -32.70
CA THR A 58 16.60 -24.80 -32.13
C THR A 58 17.69 -24.55 -33.17
N SER A 59 18.44 -23.47 -33.04
CA SER A 59 19.78 -23.35 -33.62
C SER A 59 20.79 -23.23 -32.51
N SER A 60 21.52 -24.32 -32.30
CA SER A 60 22.75 -24.39 -31.52
C SER A 60 23.82 -23.49 -32.13
N ASN A 61 24.55 -22.76 -31.28
CA ASN A 61 26.03 -22.81 -31.20
C ASN A 61 26.64 -21.59 -30.47
N HIS A 62 27.44 -21.92 -29.45
CA HIS A 62 28.67 -21.27 -28.94
C HIS A 62 28.67 -19.79 -28.49
N SER A 63 28.79 -19.56 -27.18
CA SER A 63 30.08 -19.35 -26.48
C SER A 63 29.90 -18.80 -25.04
N PRO A 64 30.77 -19.16 -24.09
CA PRO A 64 30.65 -18.77 -22.69
C PRO A 64 31.43 -17.50 -22.38
N LEU A 65 30.77 -16.49 -21.82
CA LEU A 65 31.45 -15.39 -21.14
C LEU A 65 30.93 -15.33 -19.70
N GLN A 66 31.73 -15.90 -18.81
CA GLN A 66 31.54 -15.83 -17.37
C GLN A 66 31.54 -14.36 -16.92
N SER A 67 30.45 -13.94 -16.31
CA SER A 67 30.39 -12.75 -15.45
C SER A 67 30.05 -13.23 -14.04
N PRO A 68 30.62 -12.61 -12.99
CA PRO A 68 30.62 -13.17 -11.65
C PRO A 68 29.20 -13.17 -11.08
N HIS A 69 28.77 -14.35 -10.63
CA HIS A 69 27.62 -14.52 -9.76
C HIS A 69 27.84 -13.67 -8.50
N LEU A 70 27.15 -12.54 -8.40
CA LEU A 70 26.83 -11.97 -7.11
C LEU A 70 25.94 -12.99 -6.40
N THR A 71 26.47 -13.54 -5.32
CA THR A 71 25.79 -14.46 -4.43
C THR A 71 24.43 -13.87 -4.03
N PRO A 72 23.35 -14.67 -4.05
CA PRO A 72 22.13 -14.23 -3.44
C PRO A 72 22.43 -14.04 -1.96
N PHE A 73 22.24 -12.82 -1.46
CA PHE A 73 22.15 -12.58 -0.03
C PHE A 73 20.98 -13.42 0.49
N SER A 74 21.33 -14.58 1.06
CA SER A 74 20.51 -15.34 1.99
C SER A 74 20.37 -14.50 3.26
N ILE A 75 19.39 -13.61 3.25
CA ILE A 75 18.87 -12.86 4.39
C ILE A 75 17.35 -12.95 4.22
N CYS A 76 16.58 -13.79 4.89
CA CYS A 76 16.85 -14.66 6.02
C CYS A 76 16.37 -16.06 5.64
N SER A 77 17.20 -17.06 5.87
CA SER A 77 16.76 -18.20 6.68
C SER A 77 15.72 -17.72 7.70
N VAL A 78 14.44 -17.94 7.41
CA VAL A 78 13.50 -18.29 8.47
C VAL A 78 13.83 -19.73 8.83
N ASP A 79 15.06 -19.97 9.27
CA ASP A 79 15.48 -21.16 10.02
C ASP A 79 15.07 -20.91 11.47
N ARG A 80 13.80 -20.53 11.62
CA ARG A 80 13.00 -20.79 12.80
C ARG A 80 11.89 -21.78 12.41
N GLU A 81 12.19 -22.69 11.48
CA GLU A 81 12.00 -24.11 11.75
C GLU A 81 12.83 -24.46 13.00
N VAL A 82 12.31 -24.07 14.16
CA VAL A 82 12.46 -24.91 15.34
C VAL A 82 11.63 -26.15 15.02
N LEU A 83 12.24 -27.08 14.29
CA LEU A 83 11.94 -28.50 14.36
C LEU A 83 12.26 -28.94 15.80
N THR A 84 11.38 -28.63 16.76
CA THR A 84 11.25 -29.16 18.13
C THR A 84 10.25 -28.27 18.89
N GLN A 85 8.95 -28.52 18.88
CA GLN A 85 8.40 -29.64 19.63
C GLN A 85 7.04 -30.05 19.03
N PRO A 86 6.85 -31.35 18.77
CA PRO A 86 5.52 -31.90 18.54
C PRO A 86 4.66 -31.68 19.79
N LEU A 87 3.43 -31.18 19.56
CA LEU A 87 2.25 -31.18 20.44
C LEU A 87 2.50 -31.57 21.90
N SER A 88 2.57 -30.58 22.80
CA SER A 88 2.64 -30.78 24.26
C SER A 88 1.51 -31.64 24.86
N ASN A 89 0.45 -31.95 24.10
CA ASN A 89 -0.67 -32.77 24.56
C ASN A 89 -0.97 -34.01 23.68
N ALA A 90 -0.12 -34.37 22.71
CA ALA A 90 -0.40 -35.58 21.90
C ALA A 90 -0.36 -36.87 22.73
N GLY A 91 0.38 -36.90 23.84
CA GLY A 91 0.41 -38.05 24.76
C GLY A 91 -0.76 -38.12 25.76
N GLN A 92 -1.51 -37.02 25.98
CA GLN A 92 -2.57 -36.98 27.00
C GLN A 92 -3.89 -37.65 26.56
N HIS A 93 -4.02 -38.03 25.28
CA HIS A 93 -5.22 -38.68 24.76
C HIS A 93 -5.01 -40.09 24.19
N PHE A 94 -3.78 -40.62 24.19
CA PHE A 94 -3.48 -41.92 23.56
C PHE A 94 -3.28 -43.09 24.53
N PHE A 95 -3.50 -42.93 25.85
CA PHE A 95 -3.24 -44.00 26.83
C PHE A 95 -4.41 -44.44 27.74
N ASN A 96 -5.64 -43.94 27.56
CA ASN A 96 -6.78 -44.32 28.43
C ASN A 96 -7.74 -45.36 27.83
N SER A 97 -7.31 -46.23 26.90
CA SER A 97 -8.25 -47.15 26.23
C SER A 97 -7.96 -48.65 26.35
N TYR A 98 -7.21 -49.14 27.36
CA TYR A 98 -7.01 -50.59 27.51
C TYR A 98 -6.90 -51.10 28.96
N ASP A 99 -7.78 -50.65 29.87
CA ASP A 99 -8.18 -51.51 31.00
C ASP A 99 -9.60 -51.14 31.46
N GLU A 100 -10.48 -52.14 31.58
CA GLU A 100 -11.93 -51.97 31.70
C GLU A 100 -12.44 -51.68 33.13
N ASP A 101 -11.59 -51.65 34.15
CA ASP A 101 -12.05 -51.73 35.55
C ASP A 101 -11.37 -50.74 36.52
N ASP A 102 -11.19 -49.46 36.17
CA ASP A 102 -10.79 -48.48 37.19
C ASP A 102 -11.54 -47.13 37.13
N PHE A 103 -12.01 -46.74 38.30
CA PHE A 103 -12.98 -45.67 38.54
C PHE A 103 -12.46 -44.30 38.06
N GLY A 104 -13.24 -43.64 37.19
CA GLY A 104 -12.97 -42.30 36.71
C GLY A 104 -12.90 -41.28 37.85
N ILE A 105 -11.68 -40.92 38.26
CA ILE A 105 -11.41 -39.69 38.97
C ILE A 105 -11.45 -38.58 37.92
N ASP A 106 -12.38 -37.65 38.05
CA ASP A 106 -12.38 -36.41 37.27
C ASP A 106 -11.07 -35.68 37.55
N VAL A 107 -10.08 -35.85 36.67
CA VAL A 107 -8.88 -35.03 36.68
C VAL A 107 -9.38 -33.64 36.34
N ASP A 108 -9.38 -32.74 37.32
CA ASP A 108 -9.64 -31.32 37.14
C ASP A 108 -8.55 -30.81 36.18
N VAL A 109 -8.85 -30.86 34.88
CA VAL A 109 -7.96 -30.40 33.81
C VAL A 109 -7.94 -28.90 33.94
N SER A 110 -7.10 -28.42 34.86
CA SER A 110 -6.84 -27.01 35.11
C SER A 110 -6.73 -26.35 33.75
N THR A 111 -7.71 -25.49 33.43
CA THR A 111 -7.91 -24.93 32.10
C THR A 111 -6.57 -24.43 31.61
N THR A 112 -5.95 -25.19 30.71
CA THR A 112 -4.57 -24.98 30.29
C THR A 112 -4.46 -23.54 29.85
N THR A 113 -3.66 -22.76 30.58
CA THR A 113 -3.38 -21.37 30.26
C THR A 113 -2.98 -21.33 28.79
N ARG A 114 -3.80 -20.69 27.95
CA ARG A 114 -3.60 -20.69 26.49
C ARG A 114 -2.21 -20.15 26.20
N PHE A 115 -1.29 -21.04 25.85
CA PHE A 115 0.05 -20.67 25.45
C PHE A 115 -0.07 -19.73 24.25
N THR A 116 0.25 -18.45 24.49
CA THR A 116 0.30 -17.46 23.41
C THR A 116 1.75 -17.43 22.95
N PRO A 117 2.04 -17.90 21.72
CA PRO A 117 3.41 -17.89 21.24
C PRO A 117 3.95 -16.46 21.22
N PRO A 118 5.24 -16.25 21.51
CA PRO A 118 5.83 -14.92 21.46
C PRO A 118 5.71 -14.39 20.03
N TYR A 119 5.05 -13.25 19.87
CA TYR A 119 4.91 -12.57 18.59
C TYR A 119 5.54 -11.18 18.66
N ALA A 120 6.23 -10.78 17.59
CA ALA A 120 6.71 -9.43 17.44
C ALA A 120 5.57 -8.53 16.93
N GLN A 121 5.33 -7.41 17.61
CA GLN A 121 4.39 -6.42 17.10
C GLN A 121 4.95 -5.80 15.81
N LEU A 122 4.17 -5.84 14.74
CA LEU A 122 4.57 -5.30 13.44
C LEU A 122 4.79 -3.78 13.55
N ASN A 123 5.97 -3.31 13.15
CA ASN A 123 6.32 -1.89 13.10
C ASN A 123 6.47 -1.42 11.64
N THR A 124 6.71 -0.12 11.45
CA THR A 124 6.91 0.48 10.12
C THR A 124 8.01 -0.24 9.32
N THR A 125 9.13 -0.59 9.97
CA THR A 125 10.25 -1.28 9.34
C THR A 125 9.86 -2.69 8.89
N THR A 126 9.09 -3.42 9.71
CA THR A 126 8.59 -4.75 9.34
C THR A 126 7.75 -4.69 8.07
N TYR A 127 6.83 -3.73 7.96
CA TYR A 127 6.04 -3.55 6.73
C TYR A 127 6.89 -3.15 5.53
N ALA A 128 7.93 -2.32 5.72
CA ALA A 128 8.83 -1.91 4.65
C ALA A 128 9.62 -3.10 4.09
N ILE A 129 10.11 -3.96 4.97
CA ILE A 129 10.78 -5.21 4.60
C ILE A 129 9.80 -6.13 3.87
N LEU A 130 8.63 -6.39 4.45
CA LEU A 130 7.62 -7.27 3.84
C LEU A 130 7.26 -6.82 2.41
N LEU A 131 6.91 -5.54 2.23
CA LEU A 131 6.54 -4.99 0.92
C LEU A 131 7.69 -5.02 -0.09
N ARG A 132 8.94 -4.90 0.37
CA ARG A 132 10.12 -5.05 -0.49
C ARG A 132 10.29 -6.49 -0.97
N HIS A 133 10.10 -7.48 -0.10
CA HIS A 133 10.31 -8.89 -0.41
C HIS A 133 9.15 -9.57 -1.13
N ILE A 134 7.90 -9.12 -0.92
CA ILE A 134 6.71 -9.67 -1.61
C ILE A 134 6.85 -9.66 -3.13
N GLY A 135 7.63 -8.74 -3.69
CA GLY A 135 7.94 -8.64 -5.13
C GLY A 135 8.70 -9.78 -5.77
N GLN A 136 9.06 -10.79 -5.00
CA GLN A 136 9.68 -12.02 -5.49
C GLN A 136 8.65 -13.14 -5.67
N THR A 137 7.40 -12.93 -5.24
CA THR A 137 6.34 -13.95 -5.26
C THR A 137 5.44 -13.82 -6.49
N PRO A 138 4.83 -14.92 -6.99
CA PRO A 138 3.90 -14.86 -8.12
C PRO A 138 2.60 -14.10 -7.81
N TYR A 139 2.18 -14.05 -6.54
CA TYR A 139 0.94 -13.40 -6.06
C TYR A 139 1.17 -11.99 -5.51
N GLN A 140 2.28 -11.38 -5.89
CA GLN A 140 2.74 -10.14 -5.29
C GLN A 140 1.75 -8.97 -5.35
N SER A 141 0.92 -8.85 -6.38
CA SER A 141 -0.05 -7.74 -6.51
C SER A 141 -1.08 -7.79 -5.38
N VAL A 142 -1.63 -8.98 -5.13
CA VAL A 142 -2.63 -9.24 -4.10
C VAL A 142 -2.05 -8.98 -2.72
N PHE A 143 -0.86 -9.55 -2.44
CA PHE A 143 -0.20 -9.37 -1.15
C PHE A 143 0.25 -7.91 -0.94
N THR A 144 0.86 -7.27 -1.93
CA THR A 144 1.30 -5.87 -1.83
C THR A 144 0.10 -4.96 -1.53
N ARG A 145 -1.03 -5.18 -2.21
CA ARG A 145 -2.27 -4.45 -1.94
C ARG A 145 -2.81 -4.71 -0.53
N HIS A 146 -2.84 -5.97 -0.10
CA HIS A 146 -3.30 -6.37 1.23
C HIS A 146 -2.47 -5.70 2.33
N TYR A 147 -1.15 -5.83 2.28
CA TYR A 147 -0.24 -5.25 3.27
C TYR A 147 -0.21 -3.73 3.23
N LEU A 148 -0.36 -3.10 2.05
CA LEU A 148 -0.54 -1.65 1.95
C LEU A 148 -1.82 -1.19 2.64
N LEU A 149 -2.95 -1.86 2.38
CA LEU A 149 -4.23 -1.57 3.03
C LEU A 149 -4.14 -1.73 4.55
N GLN A 150 -3.45 -2.77 5.01
CA GLN A 150 -3.24 -3.01 6.43
C GLN A 150 -2.35 -1.93 7.07
N ALA A 151 -1.25 -1.56 6.43
CA ALA A 151 -0.38 -0.45 6.86
C ALA A 151 -1.16 0.86 7.00
N LEU A 152 -1.99 1.20 6.02
CA LEU A 152 -2.85 2.38 6.07
C LEU A 152 -3.89 2.33 7.18
N HIS A 153 -4.42 1.15 7.49
CA HIS A 153 -5.34 0.97 8.59
C HIS A 153 -4.64 1.19 9.93
N LEU A 154 -3.45 0.62 10.12
CA LEU A 154 -2.64 0.78 11.33
C LEU A 154 -2.20 2.23 11.55
N ASP A 155 -1.80 2.94 10.50
CA ASP A 155 -1.46 4.37 10.56
C ASP A 155 -2.65 5.19 11.09
N ARG A 156 -3.85 4.97 10.53
CA ARG A 156 -5.08 5.63 10.98
C ARG A 156 -5.46 5.27 12.41
N PHE A 157 -5.33 3.99 12.78
CA PHE A 157 -5.62 3.54 14.13
C PHE A 157 -4.69 4.20 15.15
N THR A 158 -3.41 4.31 14.81
CA THR A 158 -2.39 4.97 15.64
C THR A 158 -2.69 6.46 15.78
N ASP A 159 -2.97 7.18 14.68
CA ASP A 159 -3.40 8.59 14.69
C ASP A 159 -4.65 8.82 15.54
N MET A 160 -5.68 7.97 15.39
CA MET A 160 -6.90 8.06 16.19
C MET A 160 -6.66 7.80 17.68
N THR A 161 -5.81 6.83 18.01
CA THR A 161 -5.49 6.48 19.40
C THR A 161 -4.71 7.61 20.08
N LEU A 162 -3.70 8.18 19.40
CA LEU A 162 -2.96 9.33 19.89
C LEU A 162 -3.87 10.54 20.11
N ARG A 163 -4.72 10.88 19.13
CA ARG A 163 -5.68 11.99 19.26
C ARG A 163 -6.64 11.78 20.43
N ARG A 164 -7.12 10.55 20.64
CA ARG A 164 -8.02 10.23 21.75
C ARG A 164 -7.33 10.44 23.10
N LYS A 165 -6.10 9.91 23.27
CA LYS A 165 -5.31 10.10 24.50
C LYS A 165 -5.02 11.59 24.76
N TYR A 166 -4.61 12.31 23.72
CA TYR A 166 -4.37 13.75 23.80
C TYR A 166 -5.63 14.53 24.22
N TRP A 167 -6.79 14.27 23.60
CA TRP A 167 -8.05 14.93 23.95
C TRP A 167 -8.61 14.52 25.31
N ALA A 168 -8.28 13.33 25.79
CA ALA A 168 -8.59 12.89 27.15
C ALA A 168 -7.72 13.60 28.22
N LYS A 169 -6.80 14.48 27.81
CA LYS A 169 -5.85 15.19 28.68
C LYS A 169 -4.96 14.23 29.49
N THR A 170 -4.66 13.05 28.94
CA THR A 170 -3.65 12.16 29.50
C THR A 170 -2.30 12.88 29.54
N PRO A 171 -1.55 12.84 30.66
CA PRO A 171 -0.20 13.41 30.74
C PRO A 171 0.69 12.88 29.60
N LEU A 172 1.51 13.75 29.02
CA LEU A 172 2.33 13.40 27.84
C LEU A 172 3.29 12.22 28.09
N GLU A 173 3.75 12.08 29.33
CA GLU A 173 4.66 11.01 29.78
C GLU A 173 4.00 9.62 29.74
N GLU A 174 2.69 9.54 29.97
CA GLU A 174 1.90 8.31 29.95
C GLU A 174 1.46 7.92 28.53
N ILE A 175 1.50 8.87 27.58
CA ILE A 175 1.20 8.58 26.19
C ILE A 175 2.38 7.81 25.59
N SER A 176 2.15 6.54 25.24
CA SER A 176 3.13 5.71 24.53
C SER A 176 3.45 6.29 23.14
N SER A 177 4.72 6.20 22.75
CA SER A 177 5.18 6.57 21.41
C SER A 177 4.48 5.77 20.30
N PRO A 178 4.08 6.39 19.17
CA PRO A 178 3.51 5.68 18.03
C PRO A 178 4.48 4.64 17.47
N HIS A 179 4.06 3.37 17.48
CA HIS A 179 4.84 2.26 16.91
C HIS A 179 4.81 2.19 15.39
N PHE A 180 3.84 2.87 14.76
CA PHE A 180 3.62 2.81 13.33
C PHE A 180 3.36 4.19 12.74
N SER A 181 4.05 4.49 11.64
CA SER A 181 3.75 5.60 10.76
C SER A 181 3.99 5.22 9.30
N LEU A 182 3.17 5.75 8.40
CA LEU A 182 3.35 5.57 6.97
C LEU A 182 4.46 6.51 6.45
N ASN A 183 5.49 5.94 5.83
CA ASN A 183 6.65 6.66 5.32
C ASN A 183 6.80 6.53 3.79
N ARG A 184 7.72 7.32 3.22
CA ARG A 184 8.05 7.30 1.80
C ARG A 184 8.55 5.93 1.32
N ASP A 185 9.32 5.23 2.15
CA ASP A 185 9.94 3.93 1.78
C ASP A 185 8.90 2.81 1.57
N LEU A 186 7.86 2.78 2.40
CA LEU A 186 6.70 1.89 2.20
C LEU A 186 6.05 2.13 0.83
N LEU A 187 5.82 3.41 0.49
CA LEU A 187 5.19 3.79 -0.78
C LEU A 187 6.10 3.53 -1.99
N LEU A 188 7.41 3.74 -1.83
CA LEU A 188 8.40 3.44 -2.87
C LEU A 188 8.48 1.94 -3.15
N SER A 189 8.42 1.10 -2.13
CA SER A 189 8.39 -0.36 -2.31
C SER A 189 7.18 -0.77 -3.15
N VAL A 190 5.98 -0.27 -2.80
CA VAL A 190 4.75 -0.51 -3.56
C VAL A 190 4.87 -0.02 -5.00
N LEU A 191 5.37 1.20 -5.22
CA LEU A 191 5.54 1.76 -6.56
C LEU A 191 6.56 0.97 -7.38
N GLY A 192 7.63 0.50 -6.75
CA GLY A 192 8.62 -0.39 -7.34
C GLY A 192 7.99 -1.68 -7.85
N GLN A 193 7.17 -2.34 -7.02
CA GLN A 193 6.45 -3.54 -7.42
C GLN A 193 5.47 -3.28 -8.56
N SER A 194 4.70 -2.20 -8.46
CA SER A 194 3.77 -1.79 -9.51
C SER A 194 4.47 -1.56 -10.85
N ASN A 195 5.64 -0.91 -10.84
CA ASN A 195 6.40 -0.66 -12.06
C ASN A 195 7.02 -1.93 -12.65
N LYS A 196 7.61 -2.78 -11.80
CA LYS A 196 8.25 -4.03 -12.22
C LYS A 196 7.25 -4.97 -12.92
N HIS A 197 6.02 -5.05 -12.41
CA HIS A 197 5.00 -5.96 -12.94
C HIS A 197 3.96 -5.28 -13.83
N LYS A 198 4.13 -3.98 -14.07
CA LYS A 198 3.17 -3.14 -14.79
C LYS A 198 1.75 -3.25 -14.21
N ASP A 199 1.64 -3.44 -12.89
CA ASP A 199 0.34 -3.55 -12.23
C ASP A 199 -0.26 -2.16 -12.04
N LEU A 200 -1.23 -1.84 -12.89
CA LEU A 200 -2.01 -0.62 -12.78
C LEU A 200 -2.91 -0.54 -11.56
N GLY A 201 -3.46 -1.67 -11.13
CA GLY A 201 -4.40 -1.68 -10.01
C GLY A 201 -3.72 -1.05 -8.80
N LEU A 202 -2.46 -1.42 -8.60
CA LEU A 202 -1.63 -0.87 -7.54
C LEU A 202 -1.28 0.62 -7.73
N LYS A 203 -1.12 1.12 -8.96
CA LYS A 203 -0.95 2.57 -9.22
C LYS A 203 -2.23 3.35 -8.95
N ALA A 204 -3.36 2.81 -9.40
CA ALA A 204 -4.67 3.41 -9.20
C ALA A 204 -5.03 3.47 -7.71
N ASP A 205 -4.65 2.45 -6.94
CA ASP A 205 -4.79 2.45 -5.49
C ASP A 205 -3.94 3.59 -4.87
N LEU A 206 -2.68 3.78 -5.29
CA LEU A 206 -1.84 4.89 -4.83
C LEU A 206 -2.45 6.28 -5.16
N GLU A 207 -2.97 6.46 -6.38
CA GLU A 207 -3.67 7.70 -6.76
C GLU A 207 -4.95 7.92 -5.94
N PHE A 208 -5.69 6.85 -5.65
CA PHE A 208 -6.87 6.93 -4.80
C PHE A 208 -6.50 7.41 -3.40
N TYR A 209 -5.38 6.92 -2.83
CA TYR A 209 -4.91 7.41 -1.53
C TYR A 209 -4.53 8.88 -1.55
N GLN A 210 -3.88 9.34 -2.62
CA GLN A 210 -3.57 10.76 -2.78
C GLN A 210 -4.85 11.60 -2.76
N LYS A 211 -5.89 11.19 -3.49
CA LYS A 211 -7.18 11.90 -3.51
C LYS A 211 -7.89 11.89 -2.16
N VAL A 212 -7.85 10.75 -1.44
CA VAL A 212 -8.43 10.65 -0.09
C VAL A 212 -7.69 11.55 0.90
N LYS A 213 -6.35 11.64 0.78
CA LYS A 213 -5.53 12.55 1.58
C LYS A 213 -5.90 14.00 1.29
N GLU A 214 -5.93 14.40 0.02
CA GLU A 214 -6.31 15.77 -0.40
C GLU A 214 -7.70 16.17 0.09
N ALA A 215 -8.68 15.25 0.01
CA ALA A 215 -10.02 15.48 0.53
C ALA A 215 -10.04 15.66 2.06
N ARG A 216 -9.23 14.89 2.78
CA ARG A 216 -9.07 15.01 4.25
C ARG A 216 -8.41 16.34 4.62
N ASP A 217 -7.32 16.69 3.94
CA ASP A 217 -6.60 17.94 4.17
C ASP A 217 -7.49 19.15 3.88
N LYS A 218 -8.31 19.07 2.83
CA LYS A 218 -9.34 20.06 2.53
C LYS A 218 -10.37 20.18 3.66
N ALA A 219 -10.92 19.06 4.13
CA ALA A 219 -11.88 19.06 5.23
C ALA A 219 -11.31 19.64 6.53
N ASN A 220 -10.03 19.34 6.84
CA ASN A 220 -9.34 19.89 8.00
C ASN A 220 -9.12 21.41 7.87
N ARG A 221 -8.79 21.92 6.67
CA ARG A 221 -8.61 23.37 6.42
C ARG A 221 -9.91 24.16 6.51
N GLU A 222 -10.99 23.58 6.01
CA GLU A 222 -12.32 24.21 6.01
C GLU A 222 -12.95 24.25 7.41
N GLY A 223 -12.24 23.75 8.44
CA GLY A 223 -12.70 23.79 9.82
C GLY A 223 -13.98 23.00 10.03
N PHE A 224 -14.34 22.09 9.11
CA PHE A 224 -15.48 21.21 9.33
C PHE A 224 -15.20 20.45 10.61
N PRO A 225 -15.99 20.67 11.68
CA PRO A 225 -15.87 19.83 12.86
C PRO A 225 -16.08 18.42 12.34
N THR A 226 -15.11 17.54 12.57
CA THR A 226 -15.20 16.14 12.21
C THR A 226 -16.32 15.57 13.08
N GLN A 227 -17.58 15.83 12.69
CA GLN A 227 -18.74 15.27 13.35
C GLN A 227 -18.56 13.78 13.22
N SER A 228 -18.41 13.18 14.39
CA SER A 228 -17.99 11.82 14.61
C SER A 228 -19.06 10.84 14.12
N THR A 229 -19.22 10.69 12.80
CA THR A 229 -20.05 9.61 12.22
C THR A 229 -19.38 8.24 12.42
N SER A 230 -18.14 8.20 12.90
CA SER A 230 -17.40 6.97 13.19
C SER A 230 -17.66 6.39 14.59
N ARG A 231 -18.64 6.91 15.35
CA ARG A 231 -19.04 6.34 16.65
C ARG A 231 -19.83 5.02 16.57
N GLN A 232 -20.26 4.58 15.38
CA GLN A 232 -21.10 3.39 15.24
C GLN A 232 -20.36 2.11 14.78
N LEU A 233 -19.03 2.13 14.53
CA LEU A 233 -18.31 0.96 13.99
C LEU A 233 -17.31 0.27 14.94
N LEU A 234 -17.19 0.70 16.20
CA LEU A 234 -16.29 0.09 17.18
C LEU A 234 -17.02 -0.20 18.50
N GLY A 235 -18.03 -1.06 18.40
CA GLY A 235 -18.71 -1.71 19.53
C GLY A 235 -18.12 -3.08 19.87
N VAL A 236 -16.82 -3.30 19.66
CA VAL A 236 -16.10 -4.48 20.18
C VAL A 236 -15.21 -3.98 21.31
N ARG A 237 -15.86 -3.70 22.44
CA ARG A 237 -15.20 -3.44 23.72
C ARG A 237 -14.89 -4.80 24.31
N GLY A 238 -13.77 -5.41 23.88
CA GLY A 238 -13.17 -6.49 24.65
C GLY A 238 -12.67 -5.86 25.95
N THR A 239 -13.39 -6.08 27.04
CA THR A 239 -12.87 -5.91 28.39
C THR A 239 -11.70 -6.87 28.51
N LEU A 240 -10.48 -6.34 28.35
CA LEU A 240 -9.28 -7.04 28.74
C LEU A 240 -9.26 -6.98 30.27
N ASP A 241 -9.94 -7.94 30.88
CA ASP A 241 -9.91 -8.14 32.32
C ASP A 241 -8.45 -8.35 32.72
N GLN A 242 -7.96 -7.46 33.57
CA GLN A 242 -6.69 -7.62 34.26
C GLN A 242 -6.86 -8.78 35.24
N ALA A 243 -6.56 -9.99 34.75
CA ALA A 243 -6.46 -11.18 35.56
C ALA A 243 -5.29 -10.99 36.55
N LYS A 244 -5.64 -10.95 37.82
CA LYS A 244 -4.75 -10.91 38.97
C LYS A 244 -4.12 -12.31 39.11
N GLU A 245 -2.82 -12.43 38.88
CA GLU A 245 -2.13 -13.72 38.93
C GLU A 245 -2.05 -14.26 40.37
N PRO A 246 -2.48 -15.52 40.61
CA PRO A 246 -2.06 -16.27 41.78
C PRO A 246 -0.65 -16.80 41.52
N LYS A 247 0.29 -16.41 42.38
CA LYS A 247 1.56 -17.10 42.54
C LYS A 247 1.31 -18.39 43.29
N GLU A 248 1.70 -19.52 42.73
CA GLU A 248 2.52 -20.55 43.38
C GLU A 248 2.84 -21.67 42.39
N ASP A 249 4.14 -21.86 42.19
CA ASP A 249 4.89 -23.10 42.29
C ASP A 249 4.20 -24.37 41.78
N LEU A 250 4.59 -24.85 40.59
CA LEU A 250 5.54 -25.96 40.53
C LEU A 250 6.02 -26.31 39.11
N ASP A 251 7.13 -27.04 39.17
CA ASP A 251 8.17 -27.35 38.23
C ASP A 251 7.85 -28.59 37.38
N ILE A 252 7.81 -28.43 36.06
CA ILE A 252 7.61 -29.55 35.09
C ILE A 252 8.61 -29.47 33.91
N PHE A 253 9.46 -28.43 33.86
CA PHE A 253 10.44 -28.24 32.80
C PHE A 253 11.83 -27.90 33.37
N ASP A 254 12.35 -28.76 34.25
CA ASP A 254 13.77 -28.77 34.61
C ASP A 254 14.63 -29.28 33.42
N LEU A 255 14.47 -28.64 32.27
CA LEU A 255 15.52 -28.51 31.28
C LEU A 255 16.50 -27.53 31.90
N ASP A 256 17.73 -27.99 32.11
CA ASP A 256 18.88 -27.17 32.52
C ASP A 256 19.11 -26.04 31.49
N VAL A 257 18.35 -24.96 31.66
CA VAL A 257 18.45 -23.69 30.98
C VAL A 257 19.11 -22.75 31.98
N SER A 258 20.41 -22.92 32.17
CA SER A 258 21.31 -21.81 32.49
C SER A 258 21.29 -20.69 31.40
N GLY A 259 20.35 -20.76 30.45
CA GLY A 259 20.04 -19.71 29.51
C GLY A 259 19.56 -18.47 30.23
N VAL A 260 20.38 -17.43 30.10
CA VAL A 260 20.09 -16.03 30.43
C VAL A 260 18.59 -15.76 30.29
N GLN A 261 17.95 -15.42 31.42
CA GLN A 261 16.55 -14.99 31.47
C GLN A 261 16.31 -14.03 30.30
N PRO A 262 15.26 -14.24 29.47
CA PRO A 262 14.95 -13.33 28.38
C PRO A 262 14.93 -11.91 28.94
N PRO A 263 15.63 -10.95 28.30
CA PRO A 263 15.67 -9.59 28.81
C PRO A 263 14.23 -9.11 29.02
N GLU A 264 13.97 -8.55 30.19
CA GLU A 264 12.66 -8.01 30.51
C GLU A 264 12.23 -7.05 29.40
N PRO A 265 10.95 -7.09 28.98
CA PRO A 265 10.46 -6.23 27.92
C PRO A 265 10.71 -4.78 28.32
N SER A 266 11.54 -4.08 27.52
CA SER A 266 11.87 -2.69 27.77
C SER A 266 10.59 -1.86 27.88
N GLU A 267 10.53 -0.98 28.88
CA GLU A 267 9.38 -0.09 29.08
C GLU A 267 9.04 0.67 27.78
N PRO A 268 7.74 0.81 27.45
CA PRO A 268 7.33 1.51 26.25
C PRO A 268 7.80 2.95 26.30
N ARG A 269 8.50 3.38 25.24
CA ARG A 269 9.03 4.75 25.14
C ARG A 269 7.89 5.77 25.22
N SER A 270 8.08 6.80 26.04
CA SER A 270 7.14 7.92 26.17
C SER A 270 7.09 8.79 24.91
N PHE A 271 5.96 9.49 24.73
CA PHE A 271 5.72 10.34 23.57
C PHE A 271 6.41 11.70 23.73
N ASN A 272 7.58 11.86 23.11
CA ASN A 272 8.26 13.15 23.01
C ASN A 272 7.67 13.99 21.87
N VAL A 273 6.90 15.04 22.19
CA VAL A 273 6.19 15.87 21.20
C VAL A 273 7.14 16.47 20.15
N ASP A 274 8.27 17.05 20.59
CA ASP A 274 9.18 17.75 19.70
C ASP A 274 9.84 16.82 18.68
N LEU A 275 10.33 15.67 19.15
CA LEU A 275 10.90 14.64 18.28
C LEU A 275 9.87 14.16 17.25
N HIS A 276 8.65 13.88 17.68
CA HIS A 276 7.61 13.39 16.78
C HIS A 276 7.17 14.45 15.78
N VAL A 277 7.09 15.72 16.18
CA VAL A 277 6.82 16.84 15.26
C VAL A 277 7.93 16.96 14.22
N GLN A 278 9.20 16.81 14.61
CA GLN A 278 10.33 16.82 13.67
C GLN A 278 10.25 15.65 12.67
N ILE A 279 9.99 14.42 13.16
CA ILE A 279 9.82 13.23 12.31
C ILE A 279 8.66 13.43 11.34
N LEU A 280 7.52 13.95 11.80
CA LEU A 280 6.35 14.23 10.96
C LEU A 280 6.64 15.28 9.90
N LYS A 281 7.31 16.38 10.25
CA LYS A 281 7.73 17.42 9.28
C LYS A 281 8.59 16.83 8.17
N ARG A 282 9.59 16.01 8.53
CA ARG A 282 10.43 15.29 7.56
C ARG A 282 9.60 14.37 6.67
N ASN A 283 8.76 13.52 7.26
CA ASN A 283 7.96 12.55 6.51
C ASN A 283 6.97 13.23 5.55
N VAL A 284 6.34 14.33 5.97
CA VAL A 284 5.44 15.12 5.11
C VAL A 284 6.19 15.65 3.90
N LEU A 285 7.36 16.27 4.11
CA LEU A 285 8.20 16.80 3.05
C LEU A 285 8.64 15.70 2.06
N GLU A 286 9.07 14.55 2.58
CA GLU A 286 9.46 13.41 1.75
C GLU A 286 8.29 12.85 0.92
N ILE A 287 7.10 12.75 1.51
CA ILE A 287 5.89 12.28 0.82
C ILE A 287 5.45 13.30 -0.24
N GLU A 288 5.54 14.60 0.02
CA GLU A 288 5.24 15.64 -0.97
C GLU A 288 6.20 15.61 -2.16
N GLN A 289 7.51 15.48 -1.90
CA GLN A 289 8.51 15.31 -2.94
C GLN A 289 8.26 14.03 -3.74
N PHE A 290 7.89 12.93 -3.05
CA PHE A 290 7.54 11.69 -3.70
C PHE A 290 6.30 11.83 -4.59
N ALA A 291 5.25 12.53 -4.13
CA ALA A 291 4.04 12.78 -4.92
C ALA A 291 4.34 13.56 -6.21
N LYS A 292 5.15 14.64 -6.12
CA LYS A 292 5.61 15.40 -7.30
C LYS A 292 6.38 14.51 -8.29
N ARG A 293 7.26 13.66 -7.78
CA ARG A 293 8.02 12.70 -8.61
C ARG A 293 7.10 11.65 -9.24
N LEU A 294 6.10 11.16 -8.51
CA LEU A 294 5.13 10.19 -8.99
C LEU A 294 4.32 10.77 -10.15
N GLU A 295 3.80 11.99 -10.00
CA GLU A 295 3.09 12.71 -11.05
C GLU A 295 3.93 12.84 -12.32
N TYR A 296 5.19 13.24 -12.19
CA TYR A 296 6.13 13.32 -13.32
C TYR A 296 6.34 11.96 -14.01
N VAL A 297 6.56 10.89 -13.25
CA VAL A 297 6.78 9.54 -13.80
C VAL A 297 5.52 9.01 -14.49
N LEU A 298 4.34 9.24 -13.92
CA LEU A 298 3.05 8.89 -14.52
C LEU A 298 2.81 9.68 -15.80
N GLY A 299 3.06 11.00 -15.79
CA GLY A 299 2.96 11.86 -16.97
C GLY A 299 3.87 11.40 -18.11
N ARG A 300 5.14 11.08 -17.83
CA ARG A 300 6.07 10.55 -18.83
C ARG A 300 5.66 9.19 -19.36
N SER A 301 5.17 8.30 -18.49
CA SER A 301 4.75 6.95 -18.87
C SER A 301 3.50 6.99 -19.75
N THR A 302 2.50 7.77 -19.36
CA THR A 302 1.27 7.97 -20.15
C THR A 302 1.57 8.61 -21.51
N GLN A 303 2.46 9.61 -21.55
CA GLN A 303 2.93 10.22 -22.80
C GLN A 303 3.57 9.18 -23.73
N ARG A 304 4.53 8.38 -23.24
CA ARG A 304 5.21 7.36 -24.05
C ARG A 304 4.25 6.35 -24.66
N VAL A 305 3.24 5.94 -23.89
CA VAL A 305 2.24 5.01 -24.43
C VAL A 305 1.32 5.72 -25.43
N LYS A 306 0.89 6.96 -25.18
CA LYS A 306 0.14 7.78 -26.15
C LYS A 306 0.89 7.92 -27.47
N GLU A 307 2.20 8.17 -27.43
CA GLU A 307 3.06 8.25 -28.62
C GLU A 307 3.17 6.92 -29.36
N ARG A 308 3.34 5.81 -28.64
CA ARG A 308 3.40 4.46 -29.22
C ARG A 308 2.08 4.06 -29.87
N LEU A 309 0.95 4.29 -29.21
CA LEU A 309 -0.38 4.03 -29.77
C LEU A 309 -0.71 5.00 -30.91
N GLY A 310 -0.29 6.26 -30.81
CA GLY A 310 -0.37 7.25 -31.88
C GLY A 310 0.35 6.76 -33.14
N ARG A 311 1.59 6.26 -33.04
CA ARG A 311 2.30 5.67 -34.18
C ARG A 311 1.53 4.52 -34.84
N ARG A 312 0.87 3.66 -34.05
CA ARG A 312 0.00 2.59 -34.58
C ARG A 312 -1.19 3.15 -35.35
N VAL A 313 -1.91 4.10 -34.78
CA VAL A 313 -3.05 4.76 -35.44
C VAL A 313 -2.63 5.44 -36.74
N TRP A 314 -1.46 6.09 -36.77
CA TRP A 314 -0.97 6.77 -37.97
C TRP A 314 -0.63 5.80 -39.10
N ALA A 315 -0.16 4.60 -38.74
CA ALA A 315 0.09 3.49 -39.65
C ALA A 315 -1.21 2.71 -40.03
N GLY A 316 -2.39 3.18 -39.62
CA GLY A 316 -3.67 2.51 -39.92
C GLY A 316 -3.90 1.20 -39.17
N LYS A 317 -3.11 0.92 -38.12
CA LYS A 317 -3.26 -0.26 -37.27
C LYS A 317 -4.39 -0.06 -36.25
N ASP A 318 -4.90 -1.17 -35.74
CA ASP A 318 -5.87 -1.19 -34.67
C ASP A 318 -5.24 -0.85 -33.31
N VAL A 319 -6.08 -0.34 -32.40
CA VAL A 319 -5.73 -0.05 -31.01
C VAL A 319 -6.81 -0.63 -30.11
N PHE A 320 -6.41 -1.21 -28.97
CA PHE A 320 -7.35 -1.73 -27.99
C PHE A 320 -7.98 -0.59 -27.17
N PHE A 321 -9.30 -0.62 -27.01
CA PHE A 321 -10.07 0.34 -26.24
C PHE A 321 -10.72 -0.36 -25.05
N MET A 322 -10.51 0.15 -23.83
CA MET A 322 -10.98 -0.53 -22.61
C MET A 322 -12.50 -0.52 -22.52
N ASP A 323 -13.08 0.62 -22.86
CA ASP A 323 -14.51 0.89 -22.96
C ASP A 323 -15.20 -0.05 -23.96
N GLN A 324 -14.48 -0.51 -24.98
CA GLN A 324 -15.02 -1.38 -26.02
C GLN A 324 -14.64 -2.86 -25.83
N GLY A 325 -13.71 -3.16 -24.92
CA GLY A 325 -13.18 -4.50 -24.69
C GLY A 325 -12.55 -5.16 -25.92
N LYS A 326 -12.27 -4.41 -27.00
CA LYS A 326 -11.78 -4.95 -28.28
C LYS A 326 -10.82 -3.99 -28.99
N ARG A 327 -10.07 -4.53 -29.96
CA ARG A 327 -9.23 -3.73 -30.86
C ARG A 327 -10.08 -3.12 -31.96
N VAL A 328 -9.94 -1.81 -32.15
CA VAL A 328 -10.71 -1.06 -33.14
C VAL A 328 -9.79 -0.17 -33.95
N LYS A 329 -9.88 -0.28 -35.29
CA LYS A 329 -9.25 0.67 -36.21
C LYS A 329 -9.84 2.04 -35.94
N THR A 330 -8.98 2.98 -35.54
CA THR A 330 -9.39 4.31 -35.12
C THR A 330 -8.87 5.35 -36.10
N THR A 331 -9.71 6.30 -36.47
CA THR A 331 -9.30 7.41 -37.34
C THR A 331 -8.41 8.39 -36.56
N ARG A 332 -7.50 9.09 -37.25
CA ARG A 332 -6.62 10.10 -36.63
C ARG A 332 -7.40 11.16 -35.86
N LYS A 333 -8.54 11.61 -36.40
CA LYS A 333 -9.43 12.60 -35.78
C LYS A 333 -10.02 12.08 -34.45
N ARG A 334 -10.53 10.84 -34.43
CA ARG A 334 -11.06 10.21 -33.21
C ARG A 334 -9.95 10.04 -32.17
N TRP A 335 -8.76 9.59 -32.58
CA TRP A 335 -7.63 9.43 -31.66
C TRP A 335 -7.23 10.76 -31.01
N LYS A 336 -7.11 11.85 -31.78
CA LYS A 336 -6.81 13.19 -31.22
C LYS A 336 -7.80 13.59 -30.12
N GLY A 337 -9.10 13.35 -30.34
CA GLY A 337 -10.14 13.59 -29.34
C GLY A 337 -9.95 12.74 -28.08
N VAL A 338 -9.72 11.43 -28.23
CA VAL A 338 -9.56 10.52 -27.09
C VAL A 338 -8.33 10.84 -26.24
N VAL A 339 -7.17 11.10 -26.86
CA VAL A 339 -5.95 11.41 -26.10
C VAL A 339 -5.85 12.87 -25.65
N ASN A 340 -6.84 13.70 -26.00
CA ASN A 340 -6.86 15.15 -25.85
C ASN A 340 -5.58 15.80 -26.41
N PHE A 341 -5.19 15.39 -27.62
CA PHE A 341 -4.02 15.93 -28.30
C PHE A 341 -4.36 17.31 -28.85
N LYS A 342 -3.86 18.36 -28.21
CA LYS A 342 -3.97 19.72 -28.74
C LYS A 342 -2.98 19.91 -29.88
N ASP A 343 -3.46 20.32 -31.05
CA ASP A 343 -2.56 20.67 -32.14
C ASP A 343 -1.74 21.90 -31.72
N ARG A 344 -0.45 21.92 -32.09
CA ARG A 344 0.46 23.00 -31.71
C ARG A 344 -0.03 24.37 -32.19
N THR A 345 -0.75 24.40 -33.31
CA THR A 345 -1.41 25.60 -33.85
C THR A 345 -2.47 26.14 -32.91
N ASP A 346 -3.23 25.28 -32.24
CA ASP A 346 -4.28 25.70 -31.32
C ASP A 346 -3.67 26.23 -30.01
N ALA A 347 -2.58 25.61 -29.55
CA ALA A 347 -1.87 26.06 -28.36
C ALA A 347 -1.18 27.43 -28.55
N PHE A 348 -0.68 27.72 -29.76
CA PHE A 348 -0.13 29.04 -30.09
C PHE A 348 -1.24 30.09 -30.16
N ASN A 349 -2.36 29.78 -30.82
CA ASN A 349 -3.50 30.68 -30.93
C ASN A 349 -4.12 31.00 -29.56
N ASP A 350 -4.20 30.03 -28.63
CA ASP A 350 -4.70 30.27 -27.26
C ASP A 350 -3.78 31.19 -26.45
N LYS A 351 -2.46 31.07 -26.62
CA LYS A 351 -1.49 31.94 -25.95
C LYS A 351 -1.45 33.33 -26.56
N GLU A 352 -1.56 33.44 -27.89
CA GLU A 352 -1.66 34.74 -28.58
C GLU A 352 -2.96 35.45 -28.24
N LYS A 353 -4.11 34.77 -28.26
CA LYS A 353 -5.39 35.37 -27.84
C LYS A 353 -5.40 35.87 -26.40
N LYS A 354 -4.68 35.20 -25.49
CA LYS A 354 -4.54 35.64 -24.10
C LYS A 354 -3.58 36.81 -23.92
N ARG A 355 -2.61 36.99 -24.83
CA ARG A 355 -1.61 38.07 -24.74
C ARG A 355 -2.02 39.32 -25.50
N TYR A 356 -2.76 39.17 -26.60
CA TYR A 356 -3.15 40.26 -27.47
C TYR A 356 -4.63 40.10 -27.81
N GLY A 357 -5.48 40.93 -27.21
CA GLY A 357 -6.94 40.93 -27.42
C GLY A 357 -7.39 41.28 -28.84
N THR A 358 -6.53 41.22 -29.85
CA THR A 358 -6.81 41.65 -31.23
C THR A 358 -6.04 40.76 -32.22
N PRO A 359 -6.68 40.25 -33.30
CA PRO A 359 -6.04 39.32 -34.21
C PRO A 359 -4.97 40.04 -35.07
N LEU A 360 -3.70 39.68 -34.89
CA LEU A 360 -2.64 40.07 -35.82
C LEU A 360 -2.53 39.05 -36.98
N ASN A 361 -2.36 39.60 -38.17
CA ASN A 361 -2.39 38.92 -39.45
C ASN A 361 -1.35 37.79 -39.60
N LYS A 362 -1.79 36.72 -40.28
CA LYS A 362 -1.06 35.48 -40.55
C LYS A 362 0.24 35.73 -41.34
N VAL A 363 1.38 35.53 -40.69
CA VAL A 363 2.65 35.29 -41.38
C VAL A 363 2.94 33.79 -41.35
N GLN A 364 2.98 33.18 -42.54
CA GLN A 364 3.30 31.77 -42.75
C GLN A 364 4.71 31.45 -42.22
N ARG A 365 4.83 30.50 -41.28
CA ARG A 365 6.12 29.90 -40.94
C ARG A 365 6.04 28.37 -40.98
N GLY A 366 7.07 27.80 -41.61
CA GLY A 366 7.21 26.41 -42.01
C GLY A 366 7.08 25.41 -40.86
N ARG A 367 6.53 24.24 -41.21
CA ARG A 367 6.23 23.12 -40.33
C ARG A 367 7.51 22.38 -39.94
N SER A 368 7.82 22.37 -38.65
CA SER A 368 8.63 21.33 -38.02
C SER A 368 7.79 20.60 -36.97
N PHE A 369 7.62 19.29 -37.19
CA PHE A 369 6.95 18.38 -36.26
C PHE A 369 7.83 18.15 -35.03
N SER A 370 7.72 19.05 -34.05
CA SER A 370 8.20 18.80 -32.69
C SER A 370 6.97 18.76 -31.79
N THR A 371 6.68 17.56 -31.27
CA THR A 371 5.87 17.39 -30.06
C THR A 371 6.60 18.16 -28.97
N THR A 372 6.15 19.38 -28.72
CA THR A 372 6.47 20.09 -27.50
C THR A 372 5.74 19.32 -26.40
N ALA A 373 6.41 18.27 -25.91
CA ALA A 373 6.37 17.97 -24.48
C ALA A 373 6.50 19.34 -23.82
N TRP A 374 5.53 19.70 -22.99
CA TRP A 374 5.67 20.91 -22.18
C TRP A 374 7.08 20.88 -21.65
N SER A 375 7.86 21.93 -21.89
CA SER A 375 9.17 22.10 -21.27
C SER A 375 8.87 22.25 -19.78
N MET A 376 8.58 21.13 -19.13
CA MET A 376 8.75 20.96 -17.72
C MET A 376 10.27 21.04 -17.61
N THR A 377 10.72 22.26 -17.27
CA THR A 377 11.99 22.51 -16.62
C THR A 377 12.43 21.24 -15.94
N SER A 378 13.65 20.79 -16.26
CA SER A 378 14.33 19.70 -15.58
C SER A 378 13.89 19.66 -14.12
N PRO A 379 13.49 18.48 -13.58
CA PRO A 379 13.05 18.40 -12.20
C PRO A 379 14.08 19.16 -11.36
N PRO A 380 13.65 20.12 -10.52
CA PRO A 380 14.59 20.91 -9.74
C PRO A 380 15.53 19.93 -9.06
N THR A 381 16.83 20.10 -9.27
CA THR A 381 17.86 19.37 -8.53
C THR A 381 17.51 19.50 -7.07
N LEU A 382 17.09 18.39 -6.46
CA LEU A 382 16.63 18.40 -5.08
C LEU A 382 17.83 18.79 -4.21
N PRO A 383 17.67 19.72 -3.25
CA PRO A 383 18.71 19.96 -2.26
C PRO A 383 19.02 18.64 -1.56
N THR A 384 20.31 18.36 -1.44
CA THR A 384 20.84 17.19 -0.76
C THR A 384 20.47 17.27 0.72
N LEU A 385 20.37 16.13 1.42
CA LEU A 385 20.02 16.10 2.86
C LEU A 385 20.99 16.95 3.70
N LEU A 386 22.24 17.10 3.23
CA LEU A 386 23.23 18.03 3.79
C LEU A 386 22.83 19.51 3.69
N ASP A 387 22.19 19.93 2.60
CA ASP A 387 21.80 21.33 2.37
C ASP A 387 20.67 21.77 3.31
N LEU A 388 19.82 20.83 3.73
CA LEU A 388 18.73 21.09 4.67
C LEU A 388 19.20 21.09 6.14
N LEU A 389 20.26 20.36 6.47
CA LEU A 389 20.83 20.36 7.83
C LEU A 389 21.70 21.60 8.12
N HIS A 390 22.27 22.23 7.10
CA HIS A 390 23.09 23.43 7.28
C HIS A 390 22.31 24.72 7.46
N GLN A 391 20.99 24.76 7.19
CA GLN A 391 20.18 25.98 7.35
C GLN A 391 19.63 26.22 8.77
N SER A 392 19.78 25.27 9.71
CA SER A 392 19.11 25.34 11.02
C SER A 392 19.98 25.72 12.21
N TYR A 393 21.26 26.05 12.03
CA TYR A 393 22.13 26.47 13.12
C TYR A 393 22.63 27.91 12.90
N PRO A 394 22.10 28.92 13.61
CA PRO A 394 22.79 30.19 13.72
C PRO A 394 24.12 29.96 14.44
N ALA A 395 25.19 30.51 13.91
CA ALA A 395 26.52 30.44 14.53
C ALA A 395 26.45 30.98 15.97
N PRO A 396 27.09 30.32 16.94
CA PRO A 396 27.19 30.87 18.28
C PRO A 396 27.97 32.18 18.22
N SER A 397 27.34 33.25 18.72
CA SER A 397 27.92 34.58 18.90
C SER A 397 28.85 34.64 20.08
#